data_AF-A0A7W6IE23-F1
#
_entry.id   AF-A0A7W6IE23-F1
#
_cell.length_a   1.000
_cell.length_b   1.000
_cell.length_c   1.000
_cell.angle_alpha   90.00
_cell.angle_beta   90.00
_cell.angle_gamma   90.00
#
_symmetry.space_group_name_H-M   'P 1'
#
loop_
_entity.id
_entity.type
_entity.pdbx_description
1 polymer ?
#
loop_
_entity_poly.entity_id
_entity_poly.type
_entity_poly.pdbx_seq_one_letter_code
_entity_poly.pdbx_strand_id
1 'polypeptide(L)'
;MNQALRLQADDLPSLPPACRHISGRPPLMNASLDTLAEQMLTLVEIVSAQEKDIKSLKEQCRRLEEHDQAIAVAFTTFFHVLSAGRVAKLSEIAGILNHIIKIAEQEGRPPESIRFLRDLAGMLAEDRA
;
A
#
# COMPACT_ATOMS: atom_id res chain seq x y z
N MET A 1 -5.29 -60.56 -0.29
CA MET A 1 -6.45 -61.46 -0.38
C MET A 1 -7.05 -61.58 1.00
N ASN A 2 -8.22 -60.94 1.22
CA ASN A 2 -9.27 -61.25 2.22
C ASN A 2 -8.88 -61.17 3.71
N GLN A 3 -9.69 -60.76 4.69
CA GLN A 3 -11.11 -60.38 4.85
C GLN A 3 -11.20 -59.78 6.29
N ALA A 4 -11.89 -58.66 6.50
CA ALA A 4 -13.25 -58.57 7.06
C ALA A 4 -13.41 -59.03 8.53
N LEU A 5 -13.97 -58.14 9.36
CA LEU A 5 -14.74 -58.31 10.62
C LEU A 5 -14.84 -56.87 11.21
N ARG A 6 -15.90 -56.06 11.15
CA ARG A 6 -17.36 -56.25 11.28
C ARG A 6 -17.79 -57.10 12.48
N LEU A 7 -17.79 -56.45 13.64
CA LEU A 7 -18.59 -56.71 14.85
C LEU A 7 -18.78 -55.32 15.49
N GLN A 8 -19.83 -54.53 15.23
CA GLN A 8 -21.25 -54.64 15.57
C GLN A 8 -21.52 -54.89 17.06
N ALA A 9 -21.79 -53.77 17.74
CA ALA A 9 -22.69 -53.54 18.88
C ALA A 9 -23.15 -54.75 19.70
N ASP A 10 -22.61 -54.87 20.91
CA ASP A 10 -23.38 -55.07 22.13
C ASP A 10 -22.41 -54.98 23.31
N ASP A 11 -22.45 -53.86 24.04
CA ASP A 11 -22.24 -53.82 25.49
C ASP A 11 -22.28 -52.37 25.96
N LEU A 12 -23.44 -51.98 26.47
CA LEU A 12 -23.72 -50.67 27.05
C LEU A 12 -23.80 -50.84 28.56
N PRO A 13 -22.85 -50.34 29.36
CA PRO A 13 -23.06 -50.19 30.80
C PRO A 13 -23.76 -48.84 31.07
N SER A 14 -25.04 -48.96 31.40
CA SER A 14 -25.83 -48.12 32.33
C SER A 14 -25.27 -46.73 32.74
N LEU A 15 -26.04 -45.69 32.41
CA LEU A 15 -25.98 -44.36 33.03
C LEU A 15 -26.10 -44.45 34.57
N PRO A 16 -25.23 -43.75 35.34
CA PRO A 16 -25.52 -43.42 36.73
C PRO A 16 -26.43 -42.18 36.84
N PRO A 17 -27.11 -42.02 37.99
CA PRO A 17 -28.33 -41.23 38.11
C PRO A 17 -28.05 -39.73 38.21
N ALA A 18 -29.05 -38.96 37.80
CA ALA A 18 -29.14 -37.53 38.03
C ALA A 18 -28.88 -37.16 39.50
N CYS A 19 -27.71 -36.59 39.78
CA CYS A 19 -27.52 -35.73 40.95
C CYS A 19 -28.24 -34.41 40.70
N ARG A 20 -29.44 -34.33 41.27
CA ARG A 20 -30.26 -33.12 41.37
C ARG A 20 -29.44 -31.96 41.97
N HIS A 21 -29.51 -30.83 41.27
CA HIS A 21 -29.32 -29.45 41.74
C HIS A 21 -28.19 -29.17 42.74
N ILE A 22 -27.06 -28.66 42.23
CA ILE A 22 -26.42 -27.51 42.86
C ILE A 22 -26.81 -26.29 42.02
N SER A 23 -27.77 -25.55 42.56
CA SER A 23 -27.99 -24.15 42.26
C SER A 23 -26.65 -23.41 42.39
N GLY A 24 -26.08 -22.96 41.27
CA GLY A 24 -24.79 -22.26 41.29
C GLY A 24 -23.95 -22.35 40.02
N ARG A 25 -24.52 -22.17 38.81
CA ARG A 25 -23.70 -21.85 37.63
C ARG A 25 -24.30 -20.76 36.74
N PRO A 26 -24.14 -19.47 37.13
CA PRO A 26 -23.99 -18.39 36.16
C PRO A 26 -22.57 -17.79 35.99
N PRO A 27 -21.45 -18.14 36.67
CA PRO A 27 -20.23 -17.32 36.54
C PRO A 27 -19.44 -17.60 35.25
N LEU A 28 -19.53 -18.82 34.71
CA LEU A 28 -18.60 -19.27 33.66
C LEU A 28 -19.04 -18.85 32.24
N MET A 29 -20.35 -18.73 32.00
CA MET A 29 -20.88 -18.21 30.73
C MET A 29 -20.68 -16.69 30.62
N ASN A 30 -20.79 -15.96 31.74
CA ASN A 30 -20.55 -14.52 31.75
C ASN A 30 -19.07 -14.19 31.47
N ALA A 31 -18.13 -14.91 32.10
CA ALA A 31 -16.70 -14.75 31.81
C ALA A 31 -16.34 -15.04 30.34
N SER A 32 -16.99 -16.03 29.71
CA SER A 32 -16.80 -16.31 28.28
C SER A 32 -17.36 -15.22 27.37
N LEU A 33 -18.45 -14.55 27.77
CA LEU A 33 -19.07 -13.46 27.02
C LEU A 33 -18.26 -12.17 27.16
N ASP A 34 -17.75 -11.88 28.35
CA ASP A 34 -16.89 -10.71 28.60
C ASP A 34 -15.59 -10.81 27.79
N THR A 35 -14.96 -12.00 27.76
CA THR A 35 -13.75 -12.23 26.95
C THR A 35 -14.04 -12.05 25.46
N LEU A 36 -15.20 -12.50 24.97
CA LEU A 36 -15.61 -12.31 23.58
C LEU A 36 -15.85 -10.83 23.26
N ALA A 37 -16.47 -10.08 24.18
CA ALA A 37 -16.70 -8.65 24.02
C ALA A 37 -15.38 -7.86 23.94
N GLU A 38 -14.40 -8.19 24.79
CA GLU A 38 -13.05 -7.60 24.74
C GLU A 38 -12.33 -7.92 23.42
N GLN A 39 -12.45 -9.16 22.92
CA GLN A 39 -11.90 -9.56 21.63
C GLN A 39 -12.57 -8.80 20.46
N MET A 40 -13.89 -8.64 20.50
CA MET A 40 -14.62 -7.87 19.49
C MET A 40 -14.23 -6.39 19.52
N LEU A 41 -14.06 -5.80 20.72
CA LEU A 41 -13.59 -4.42 20.86
C LEU A 41 -12.18 -4.25 20.27
N THR A 42 -11.27 -5.17 20.60
CA THR A 42 -9.91 -5.18 20.05
C THR A 42 -9.93 -5.28 18.52
N LEU A 43 -10.81 -6.12 17.96
CA LEU A 43 -11.00 -6.24 16.52
C LEU A 43 -11.50 -4.92 15.90
N VAL A 44 -12.46 -4.24 16.54
CA VAL A 44 -12.96 -2.95 16.08
C VAL A 44 -11.86 -1.89 16.09
N GLU A 45 -11.03 -1.85 17.14
CA GLU A 45 -9.90 -0.93 17.23
C GLU A 45 -8.87 -1.18 16.12
N ILE A 46 -8.52 -2.44 15.88
CA ILE A 46 -7.60 -2.83 14.79
C ILE A 46 -8.18 -2.43 13.43
N VAL A 47 -9.43 -2.77 13.16
CA VAL A 47 -10.08 -2.47 11.87
C VAL A 47 -10.21 -0.95 11.67
N SER A 48 -10.50 -0.19 12.73
CA SER A 48 -10.57 1.28 12.67
C SER A 48 -9.21 1.91 12.36
N ALA A 49 -8.14 1.39 12.96
CA ALA A 49 -6.78 1.83 12.66
C ALA A 49 -6.40 1.51 11.20
N GLN A 50 -6.70 0.29 10.74
CA GLN A 50 -6.45 -0.12 9.36
C GLN A 50 -7.25 0.72 8.35
N GLU A 51 -8.50 1.06 8.65
CA GLU A 51 -9.31 1.91 7.78
C GLU A 51 -8.69 3.30 7.62
N LYS A 52 -8.16 3.86 8.70
CA LYS A 52 -7.43 5.14 8.67
C LYS A 52 -6.17 5.05 7.81
N ASP A 53 -5.38 3.99 7.99
CA ASP A 53 -4.15 3.78 7.22
C ASP A 53 -4.44 3.59 5.73
N ILE A 54 -5.48 2.84 5.38
CA ILE A 54 -5.92 2.65 4.00
C ILE A 54 -6.34 3.99 3.38
N LYS A 55 -7.08 4.84 4.10
CA LYS A 55 -7.46 6.17 3.61
C LYS A 55 -6.23 7.04 3.36
N SER A 56 -5.26 7.02 4.27
CA SER A 56 -3.99 7.73 4.10
C SER A 56 -3.22 7.24 2.88
N LEU A 57 -3.11 5.92 2.70
CA LEU A 57 -2.41 5.33 1.56
C LEU A 57 -3.08 5.70 0.23
N LYS A 58 -4.42 5.63 0.16
CA LYS A 58 -5.17 6.03 -1.02
C LYS A 58 -4.91 7.47 -1.42
N GLU A 59 -4.86 8.38 -0.45
CA GLU A 59 -4.58 9.80 -0.72
C GLU A 59 -3.14 10.01 -1.20
N GLN A 60 -2.17 9.29 -0.63
CA GLN A 60 -0.79 9.33 -1.12
C GLN A 60 -0.66 8.83 -2.56
N CYS A 61 -1.32 7.72 -2.90
CA CYS A 61 -1.36 7.22 -4.28
C CYS A 61 -2.00 8.24 -5.23
N ARG A 62 -3.13 8.84 -4.86
CA ARG A 62 -3.80 9.88 -5.64
C ARG A 62 -2.86 11.06 -5.95
N ARG A 63 -2.14 11.55 -4.93
CA ARG A 63 -1.17 12.63 -5.10
C ARG A 63 0.01 12.26 -5.99
N LEU A 64 0.46 11.01 -5.94
CA LEU A 64 1.53 10.51 -6.80
C LEU A 64 1.07 10.45 -8.27
N GLU A 65 -0.14 9.95 -8.51
CA GLU A 65 -0.75 9.91 -9.85
C GLU A 65 -0.92 11.32 -10.44
N GLU A 66 -1.40 12.29 -9.65
CA GLU A 66 -1.49 13.69 -10.06
C GLU A 66 -0.12 14.28 -10.43
N HIS A 67 0.91 13.93 -9.66
CA HIS A 67 2.27 14.37 -9.91
C HIS A 67 2.84 13.76 -11.21
N ASP A 68 2.65 12.46 -11.43
CA ASP A 68 3.09 11.78 -12.65
C ASP A 68 2.36 12.33 -13.89
N GLN A 69 1.06 12.63 -13.76
CA GLN A 69 0.31 13.29 -14.83
C GLN A 69 0.84 14.70 -15.12
N ALA A 70 1.17 15.48 -14.09
CA ALA A 70 1.77 16.81 -14.26
C ALA A 70 3.13 16.74 -14.97
N ILE A 71 3.95 15.74 -14.64
CA ILE A 71 5.21 15.45 -15.33
C ILE A 71 4.93 15.13 -16.80
N ALA A 72 4.00 14.21 -17.09
CA ALA A 72 3.67 13.83 -18.46
C ALA A 72 3.18 15.03 -19.29
N VAL A 73 2.34 15.89 -18.71
CA VAL A 73 1.89 17.13 -19.36
C VAL A 73 3.07 18.07 -19.60
N ALA A 74 3.94 18.30 -18.61
CA ALA A 74 5.10 19.17 -18.76
C ALA A 74 6.04 18.71 -19.88
N PHE A 75 6.38 17.41 -19.93
CA PHE A 75 7.19 16.85 -21.01
C PHE A 75 6.48 16.94 -22.36
N THR A 76 5.19 16.63 -22.43
CA THR A 76 4.41 16.71 -23.67
C THR A 76 4.34 18.14 -24.19
N THR A 77 4.09 19.11 -23.32
CA THR A 77 4.11 20.54 -23.65
C THR A 77 5.50 20.97 -24.12
N PHE A 78 6.56 20.55 -23.43
CA PHE A 78 7.94 20.81 -23.84
C PHE A 78 8.21 20.28 -25.25
N PHE A 79 7.84 19.04 -25.55
CA PHE A 79 7.99 18.46 -26.89
C PHE A 79 7.12 19.12 -27.95
N HIS A 80 5.90 19.58 -27.61
CA HIS A 80 5.08 20.37 -28.53
C HIS A 80 5.71 21.73 -28.86
N VAL A 81 6.31 22.40 -27.88
CA VAL A 81 7.07 23.65 -28.12
C VAL A 81 8.27 23.40 -29.04
N LEU A 82 8.98 22.28 -28.85
CA LEU A 82 10.08 21.89 -29.74
C LEU A 82 9.60 21.57 -31.16
N SER A 83 8.45 20.91 -31.29
CA SER A 83 7.90 20.45 -32.57
C SER A 83 7.21 21.55 -33.38
N ALA A 84 6.70 22.61 -32.74
CA ALA A 84 5.93 23.69 -33.37
C ALA A 84 6.75 24.68 -34.23
N GLY A 85 8.00 24.35 -34.58
CA GLY A 85 8.64 24.95 -35.76
C GLY A 85 9.50 26.19 -35.55
N ARG A 86 9.81 26.56 -34.30
CA ARG A 86 11.10 27.19 -34.00
C ARG A 86 11.92 26.12 -33.34
N VAL A 87 12.94 25.62 -34.03
CA VAL A 87 14.02 24.86 -33.39
C VAL A 87 14.54 25.80 -32.29
N ALA A 88 14.04 25.68 -31.06
CA ALA A 88 14.66 26.30 -29.92
C ALA A 88 16.09 25.81 -30.02
N LYS A 89 17.04 26.74 -30.23
CA LYS A 89 18.40 26.33 -30.52
C LYS A 89 18.80 25.38 -29.42
N LEU A 90 19.51 24.31 -29.73
CA LEU A 90 19.92 23.33 -28.72
C LEU A 90 20.55 24.01 -27.48
N SER A 91 21.22 25.15 -27.70
CA SER A 91 21.72 26.06 -26.67
C SER A 91 20.67 26.70 -25.75
N GLU A 92 19.51 27.08 -26.27
CA GLU A 92 18.39 27.63 -25.49
C GLU A 92 17.74 26.53 -24.64
N ILE A 93 17.58 25.34 -25.21
CA ILE A 93 17.08 24.16 -24.50
C ILE A 93 18.03 23.77 -23.37
N ALA A 94 19.34 23.72 -23.65
CA ALA A 94 20.37 23.50 -22.65
C ALA A 94 20.35 24.59 -21.56
N GLY A 95 20.09 25.84 -21.94
CA GLY A 95 19.93 26.96 -20.99
C GLY A 95 18.76 26.74 -20.02
N ILE A 96 17.59 26.35 -20.55
CA ILE A 96 16.40 26.04 -19.74
C ILE A 96 16.67 24.84 -18.83
N LEU A 97 17.27 23.77 -19.35
CA LEU A 97 17.55 22.56 -18.58
C LEU A 97 18.55 22.81 -17.45
N ASN A 98 19.61 23.59 -17.70
CA ASN A 98 20.55 24.03 -16.66
C ASN A 98 19.87 24.91 -15.60
N HIS A 99 18.91 25.73 -15.99
CA HIS A 99 18.12 26.51 -15.03
C HIS A 99 17.23 25.61 -14.16
N ILE A 100 16.60 24.59 -14.75
CA ILE A 100 15.82 23.58 -14.02
C ILE A 100 16.70 22.80 -13.04
N ILE A 101 17.91 22.38 -13.45
CA ILE A 101 18.88 21.71 -12.56
C ILE A 101 19.19 22.61 -11.35
N LYS A 102 19.47 23.89 -11.58
CA LYS A 102 19.76 24.85 -10.51
C LYS A 102 18.60 25.03 -9.53
N ILE A 103 17.37 25.13 -10.03
CA ILE A 103 16.17 25.22 -9.18
C ILE A 103 15.99 23.92 -8.40
N ALA A 104 16.13 22.77 -9.05
CA ALA A 104 15.97 21.47 -8.40
C ALA A 104 17.01 21.25 -7.28
N GLU A 105 18.26 21.71 -7.46
CA GLU A 105 19.28 21.70 -6.41
C GLU A 105 18.91 22.61 -5.23
N GLN A 106 18.39 23.82 -5.51
CA GLN A 106 17.96 24.78 -4.49
C GLN A 106 16.76 24.27 -3.68
N GLU A 107 15.85 23.54 -4.32
CA GLU A 107 14.70 22.91 -3.67
C GLU A 107 15.06 21.63 -2.91
N GLY A 108 16.32 21.19 -2.94
CA GLY A 108 16.75 19.96 -2.27
C GLY A 108 16.15 18.70 -2.88
N ARG A 109 15.94 18.68 -4.21
CA ARG A 109 15.46 17.49 -4.91
C ARG A 109 16.46 16.32 -4.77
N PRO A 110 15.99 15.07 -4.85
CA PRO A 110 16.85 13.90 -4.68
C PRO A 110 18.08 13.91 -5.60
N PRO A 111 19.28 13.52 -5.10
CA PRO A 111 20.51 13.52 -5.88
C PRO A 111 20.41 12.74 -7.21
N GLU A 112 19.62 11.67 -7.25
CA GLU A 112 19.38 10.85 -8.43
C GLU A 112 18.61 11.61 -9.52
N SER A 113 17.63 12.41 -9.12
CA SER A 113 16.88 13.28 -10.04
C SER A 113 17.78 14.38 -10.61
N ILE A 114 18.64 14.97 -9.77
CA ILE A 114 19.64 15.95 -10.22
C ILE A 114 20.63 15.31 -11.20
N ARG A 115 21.11 14.10 -10.89
CA ARG A 115 22.02 13.35 -11.76
C ARG A 115 21.37 13.08 -13.12
N PHE A 116 20.14 12.58 -13.14
CA PHE A 116 19.40 12.35 -14.38
C PHE A 116 19.27 13.63 -15.23
N LEU A 117 18.91 14.77 -14.63
CA LEU A 117 18.81 16.04 -15.35
C LEU A 117 20.16 16.50 -15.90
N ARG A 118 21.25 16.30 -15.15
CA ARG A 118 22.62 16.59 -15.62
C ARG A 118 23.05 15.68 -16.76
N ASP A 119 22.72 14.38 -16.70
CA ASP A 119 22.99 13.43 -17.78
C ASP A 119 22.24 13.85 -19.05
N LEU A 120 20.97 14.25 -18.92
CA LEU A 120 20.16 14.79 -20.01
C LEU A 120 20.76 16.08 -20.60
N ALA A 121 21.30 16.96 -19.76
CA ALA A 121 21.99 18.16 -20.21
C ALA A 121 23.31 17.85 -20.92
N GLY A 122 24.03 16.82 -20.50
CA GLY A 122 25.23 16.31 -21.16
C GLY A 122 24.95 15.81 -22.57
N MET A 123 23.88 15.03 -22.75
CA MET A 123 23.46 14.53 -24.07
C MET A 123 23.11 15.66 -25.06
N LEU A 124 22.59 16.78 -24.57
CA LEU A 124 22.32 17.97 -25.39
C LEU A 124 23.58 18.78 -25.73
N ALA A 125 24.69 18.56 -25.04
CA ALA A 125 25.95 19.25 -25.32
C ALA A 125 26.81 18.50 -26.36
N GLU A 126 26.62 17.19 -26.52
CA GLU A 126 27.39 16.32 -27.41
C GLU A 126 27.03 16.47 -28.90
N ASP A 127 25.85 17.00 -29.22
CA ASP A 127 25.40 17.27 -30.60
C ASP A 127 26.08 18.52 -31.24
N ARG A 128 27.18 18.99 -30.64
CA ARG A 128 28.05 20.09 -31.13
C ARG A 128 29.32 19.61 -31.83
N ALA A 129 29.50 18.31 -32.04
CA ALA A 129 30.67 17.72 -32.71
C ALA A 129 30.43 17.50 -34.22
#